data_AF-A0A026WWA6-F1
#
_entry.id   AF-A0A026WWA6-F1
#
_cell.length_a   1.000
_cell.length_b   1.000
_cell.length_c   1.000
_cell.angle_alpha   90.00
_cell.angle_beta   90.00
_cell.angle_gamma   90.00
#
_symmetry.space_group_name_H-M   'P 1'
#
loop_
_entity.id
_entity.type
_entity.pdbx_description
1 polymer ?
#
loop_
_entity_poly.entity_id
_entity_poly.type
_entity_poly.pdbx_seq_one_letter_code
_entity_poly.pdbx_strand_id
1 'polypeptide(L)'
;MEDTMSPRNSSGIVSLSGFMLLFGSLIAGGIILVISYVVSRLFRSRRSQGLPKSKESSRKEQNHEVPVPQQGGKKLKNRKRREPQQKFTHSWLVGSLRGHTDSVLDLHFSTNGKYVGTCAEDWWLSWLDLPAINPSLDTRCCPEIPLRYRRPPTEENVRDRLKCSNLAISQMLARYILTPEQLSSIGYPVQCGTAVCPQYSMLNAVVNHVPYPSNNPQDKEPMFADNCYCTYNYAGTHCFSTSYKRLKCARCAQIFYLTQTNEYMWKDECVYHWGKFIEKTIDGCPVGVKIWSCCEGDATSPGCSMAKWHVWTGVMPGYNPLRGFMRSKKPKIHPRDGFYGIYGLDCEMCFTRNGLEIIQIAIVDMNGTAIYHSYVKPEAEVLDYNTRFSGITAGDLQGVEKTLSDVHRDIAAFIHEDTILIGHSLENDLRALRLLHKHCIDTSIVFPHYYGYPYRNSLKYLARRVLNRDIQEKIHDPAEDARTALDLMMIKLHSDSSSL
;
A
#
# COMPACT_ATOMS: atom_id res chain seq x y z
N MET A 1 81.07 5.26 -13.88
CA MET A 1 82.08 6.22 -13.38
C MET A 1 81.30 7.20 -12.54
N GLU A 2 81.32 7.19 -11.21
CA GLU A 2 82.19 6.53 -10.24
C GLU A 2 81.36 6.14 -9.01
N ASP A 3 81.83 5.06 -8.38
CA ASP A 3 81.38 4.51 -7.12
C ASP A 3 81.56 5.48 -5.95
N THR A 4 80.78 5.31 -4.87
CA THR A 4 81.37 4.95 -3.57
C THR A 4 80.30 4.62 -2.54
N MET A 5 80.42 3.40 -2.01
CA MET A 5 79.71 2.84 -0.88
C MET A 5 80.65 2.89 0.33
N SER A 6 80.14 3.23 1.52
CA SER A 6 80.70 2.64 2.75
C SER A 6 79.74 2.65 3.95
N PRO A 7 79.86 1.65 4.85
CA PRO A 7 78.84 1.31 5.84
C PRO A 7 79.25 1.70 7.27
N ARG A 8 78.29 1.75 8.21
CA ARG A 8 78.56 1.63 9.65
C ARG A 8 77.49 0.82 10.38
N ASN A 9 77.92 -0.33 10.90
CA ASN A 9 77.32 -1.05 12.02
C ASN A 9 77.50 -0.26 13.33
N SER A 10 76.51 -0.30 14.23
CA SER A 10 76.72 -0.16 15.69
C SER A 10 75.43 -0.39 16.49
N SER A 11 75.32 -1.61 17.03
CA SER A 11 74.82 -1.97 18.39
C SER A 11 73.68 -1.18 19.06
N GLY A 12 72.54 -1.87 19.21
CA GLY A 12 71.91 -2.21 20.50
C GLY A 12 71.75 -1.12 21.57
N ILE A 13 70.58 -0.47 21.59
CA ILE A 13 70.00 0.10 22.81
C ILE A 13 68.55 -0.41 22.88
N VAL A 14 68.32 -1.43 23.72
CA VAL A 14 66.98 -1.97 23.98
C VAL A 14 66.26 -0.95 24.86
N SER A 15 65.32 -0.21 24.29
CA SER A 15 64.57 0.83 25.00
C SER A 15 63.70 0.23 26.09
N LEU A 16 63.95 0.64 27.34
CA LEU A 16 63.21 0.31 28.56
C LEU A 16 61.71 0.72 28.49
N SER A 17 61.28 1.44 27.45
CA SER A 17 59.89 1.84 27.22
C SER A 17 58.97 0.74 26.65
N GLY A 18 59.52 -0.28 25.98
CA GLY A 18 58.72 -1.35 25.38
C GLY A 18 58.16 -2.36 26.40
N PHE A 19 58.91 -2.62 27.47
CA PHE A 19 58.49 -3.55 28.53
C PHE A 19 57.35 -2.98 29.38
N MET A 20 57.31 -1.67 29.63
CA MET A 20 56.23 -1.04 30.40
C MET A 20 54.87 -1.09 29.68
N LEU A 21 54.87 -0.99 28.35
CA LEU A 21 53.64 -1.07 27.56
C LEU A 21 53.08 -2.50 27.48
N LEU A 22 53.94 -3.52 27.44
CA LEU A 22 53.53 -4.92 27.48
C LEU A 22 53.03 -5.36 28.85
N PHE A 23 53.63 -4.87 29.94
CA PHE A 23 53.11 -5.11 31.29
C PHE A 23 51.79 -4.39 31.54
N GLY A 24 51.62 -3.17 31.03
CA GLY A 24 50.36 -2.43 31.13
C GLY A 24 49.18 -3.13 30.46
N SER A 25 49.38 -3.73 29.29
CA SER A 25 48.31 -4.45 28.57
C SER A 25 47.94 -5.78 29.24
N LEU A 26 48.91 -6.48 29.83
CA LEU A 26 48.66 -7.70 30.60
C LEU A 26 47.86 -7.41 31.88
N ILE A 27 48.17 -6.31 32.59
CA ILE A 27 47.41 -5.91 33.78
C ILE A 27 45.98 -5.49 33.41
N ALA A 28 45.82 -4.71 32.33
CA ALA A 28 44.49 -4.31 31.86
C ALA A 28 43.64 -5.53 31.43
N GLY A 29 44.23 -6.49 30.72
CA GLY A 29 43.57 -7.74 30.35
C GLY A 29 43.16 -8.59 31.56
N GLY A 30 44.02 -8.67 32.58
CA GLY A 30 43.73 -9.35 33.84
C GLY A 30 42.55 -8.73 34.59
N ILE A 31 42.48 -7.39 34.66
CA ILE A 31 41.38 -6.66 35.30
C ILE A 31 40.05 -6.94 34.59
N ILE A 32 40.03 -6.95 33.25
CA ILE A 32 38.81 -7.24 32.47
C ILE A 32 38.31 -8.67 32.73
N LEU A 33 39.22 -9.66 32.82
CA LEU A 33 38.86 -11.04 33.13
C LEU A 33 38.30 -11.19 34.55
N VAL A 34 38.86 -10.49 35.53
CA VAL A 34 38.34 -10.48 36.91
C VAL A 34 36.96 -9.83 36.97
N ILE A 35 36.74 -8.70 36.28
CA ILE A 35 35.43 -8.05 36.21
C ILE A 35 34.40 -8.98 35.56
N SER A 36 34.75 -9.62 34.44
CA SER A 36 33.87 -10.57 33.75
C SER A 36 33.53 -11.78 34.62
N TYR A 37 34.51 -12.30 35.37
CA TYR A 37 34.30 -13.39 36.33
C TYR A 37 33.39 -12.97 37.50
N VAL A 38 33.56 -11.78 38.06
CA VAL A 38 32.73 -11.25 39.15
C VAL A 38 31.29 -11.02 38.67
N VAL A 39 31.10 -10.43 37.49
CA VAL A 39 29.76 -10.25 36.88
C VAL A 39 29.09 -11.59 36.63
N SER A 40 29.82 -12.56 36.08
CA SER A 40 29.31 -13.92 35.85
C SER A 40 28.92 -14.64 37.16
N ARG A 41 29.69 -14.42 38.24
CA ARG A 41 29.42 -14.99 39.56
C ARG A 41 28.22 -14.32 40.24
N LEU A 42 28.04 -13.02 40.08
CA LEU A 42 26.88 -12.27 40.57
C LEU A 42 25.59 -12.66 39.83
N PHE A 43 25.65 -12.87 38.51
CA PHE A 43 24.51 -13.38 37.74
C PHE A 43 24.17 -14.82 38.10
N ARG A 44 25.16 -15.67 38.40
CA ARG A 44 24.92 -17.05 38.86
C ARG A 44 24.30 -17.10 40.26
N SER A 45 24.62 -16.13 41.14
CA SER A 45 24.01 -16.02 42.48
C SER A 45 22.55 -15.53 42.46
N ARG A 46 22.10 -14.83 41.41
CA ARG A 46 20.68 -14.43 41.26
C ARG A 46 19.77 -15.54 40.74
N ARG A 47 20.34 -16.61 40.18
CA ARG A 47 19.56 -17.75 39.63
C ARG A 47 19.25 -18.84 40.67
N SER A 48 19.76 -18.72 41.90
CA SER A 48 19.62 -19.72 42.97
C SER A 48 18.62 -19.37 44.08
N GLN A 49 17.81 -18.31 43.93
CA GLN A 49 16.71 -18.02 44.86
C GLN A 49 15.38 -17.96 44.11
N GLY A 50 14.54 -18.99 44.29
CA GLY A 50 13.10 -18.90 44.05
C GLY A 50 12.45 -20.02 43.23
N LEU A 51 12.45 -21.25 43.72
CA LEU A 51 11.31 -22.17 43.54
C LEU A 51 11.08 -22.90 44.87
N PRO A 52 9.83 -23.00 45.35
CA PRO A 52 9.36 -24.34 45.72
C PRO A 52 7.96 -24.67 45.19
N LYS A 53 7.75 -26.00 45.16
CA LYS A 53 6.64 -26.78 44.63
C LYS A 53 5.46 -26.95 45.63
N SER A 54 4.27 -27.03 45.05
CA SER A 54 3.19 -28.05 45.22
C SER A 54 2.32 -28.19 46.49
N LYS A 55 1.00 -28.32 46.20
CA LYS A 55 -0.07 -29.16 46.85
C LYS A 55 -0.58 -28.68 48.24
N GLU A 56 -1.84 -28.81 48.67
CA GLU A 56 -3.00 -29.65 48.31
C GLU A 56 -4.30 -29.11 48.98
N SER A 57 -5.44 -29.76 48.68
CA SER A 57 -6.75 -29.79 49.38
C SER A 57 -7.89 -28.93 48.77
N SER A 58 -8.87 -29.47 48.02
CA SER A 58 -10.00 -30.40 48.37
C SER A 58 -10.98 -29.77 49.38
N ARG A 59 -12.31 -29.68 49.23
CA ARG A 59 -13.43 -30.50 48.70
C ARG A 59 -14.62 -29.55 48.36
N LYS A 60 -15.31 -29.69 47.22
CA LYS A 60 -16.51 -30.51 46.90
C LYS A 60 -17.84 -30.12 47.59
N GLU A 61 -18.84 -29.89 46.73
CA GLU A 61 -20.28 -30.25 46.81
C GLU A 61 -21.12 -29.57 47.93
N GLN A 62 -22.40 -29.19 47.77
CA GLN A 62 -23.49 -29.66 46.91
C GLN A 62 -24.67 -28.65 46.97
N ASN A 63 -25.39 -28.53 45.85
CA ASN A 63 -26.85 -28.48 45.65
C ASN A 63 -27.85 -27.66 46.50
N HIS A 64 -28.79 -27.12 45.73
CA HIS A 64 -30.26 -27.07 45.91
C HIS A 64 -30.95 -25.80 46.47
N GLU A 65 -31.76 -25.25 45.56
CA GLU A 65 -33.17 -24.85 45.72
C GLU A 65 -33.58 -23.47 46.29
N VAL A 66 -34.39 -22.83 45.44
CA VAL A 66 -35.18 -21.62 45.61
C VAL A 66 -36.43 -21.95 46.44
N PRO A 67 -36.93 -21.01 47.27
CA PRO A 67 -38.28 -20.51 47.00
C PRO A 67 -38.41 -18.98 47.12
N VAL A 68 -39.14 -18.41 46.16
CA VAL A 68 -39.81 -17.10 46.17
C VAL A 68 -41.10 -17.22 47.03
N PRO A 69 -42.01 -16.23 47.17
CA PRO A 69 -41.96 -14.76 47.38
C PRO A 69 -42.75 -14.35 48.66
N GLN A 70 -42.79 -13.05 49.01
CA GLN A 70 -44.02 -12.22 49.02
C GLN A 70 -44.02 -11.04 50.02
N GLN A 71 -44.44 -9.88 49.48
CA GLN A 71 -45.24 -8.80 50.07
C GLN A 71 -44.61 -7.98 51.23
N GLY A 72 -44.68 -6.66 51.30
CA GLY A 72 -45.39 -5.62 50.56
C GLY A 72 -45.36 -4.34 51.43
N GLY A 73 -45.41 -3.15 50.82
CA GLY A 73 -45.50 -1.90 51.61
C GLY A 73 -45.25 -0.62 50.81
N LYS A 74 -46.33 -0.01 50.32
CA LYS A 74 -46.39 1.21 49.49
C LYS A 74 -46.00 2.48 50.27
N LYS A 75 -45.46 3.49 49.55
CA LYS A 75 -45.99 4.87 49.56
C LYS A 75 -45.50 5.68 48.33
N LEU A 76 -46.47 6.18 47.56
CA LEU A 76 -46.32 7.09 46.42
C LEU A 76 -45.97 8.52 46.88
N LYS A 77 -45.26 9.28 46.02
CA LYS A 77 -45.58 10.70 45.76
C LYS A 77 -45.14 11.18 44.37
N ASN A 78 -46.15 11.69 43.66
CA ASN A 78 -46.20 12.72 42.61
C ASN A 78 -45.55 12.53 41.22
N ARG A 79 -46.45 12.24 40.26
CA ARG A 79 -46.32 12.39 38.80
C ARG A 79 -46.13 13.86 38.41
N LYS A 80 -45.10 14.16 37.60
CA LYS A 80 -45.16 15.22 36.58
C LYS A 80 -45.45 14.56 35.24
N ARG A 81 -46.44 15.10 34.53
CA ARG A 81 -47.01 14.63 33.26
C ARG A 81 -45.99 14.88 32.13
N ARG A 82 -45.51 13.83 31.47
CA ARG A 82 -44.81 13.91 30.16
C ARG A 82 -45.81 13.50 29.08
N GLU A 83 -45.81 14.26 27.99
CA GLU A 83 -46.64 14.08 26.80
C GLU A 83 -46.39 12.73 26.11
N PRO A 84 -47.38 12.18 25.37
CA PRO A 84 -47.24 10.87 24.75
C PRO A 84 -46.16 10.94 23.65
N GLN A 85 -45.07 10.19 23.83
CA GLN A 85 -44.13 9.92 22.74
C GLN A 85 -44.89 9.31 21.56
N GLN A 86 -44.78 9.98 20.41
CA GLN A 86 -45.31 9.54 19.14
C GLN A 86 -44.73 8.14 18.84
N LYS A 87 -45.58 7.11 18.82
CA LYS A 87 -45.17 5.76 18.44
C LYS A 87 -44.98 5.73 16.93
N PHE A 88 -43.74 5.85 16.47
CA PHE A 88 -43.38 5.50 15.11
C PHE A 88 -43.31 3.97 15.00
N THR A 89 -44.16 3.38 14.17
CA THR A 89 -44.09 1.97 13.80
C THR A 89 -43.85 1.90 12.29
N HIS A 90 -42.58 1.93 11.87
CA HIS A 90 -42.18 1.52 10.53
C HIS A 90 -41.54 0.14 10.60
N SER A 91 -41.74 -0.70 9.58
CA SER A 91 -41.25 -2.10 9.55
C SER A 91 -39.72 -2.23 9.68
N TRP A 92 -38.98 -1.12 9.58
CA TRP A 92 -37.51 -1.06 9.62
C TRP A 92 -37.00 -0.25 10.83
N LEU A 93 -37.85 0.08 11.79
CA LEU A 93 -37.46 0.87 12.96
C LEU A 93 -36.64 0.01 13.95
N VAL A 94 -35.32 -0.03 13.77
CA VAL A 94 -34.39 -0.73 14.68
C VAL A 94 -33.97 0.23 15.81
N GLY A 95 -34.93 0.60 16.64
CA GLY A 95 -34.70 1.29 17.92
C GLY A 95 -34.25 2.76 17.86
N SER A 96 -34.22 3.40 19.04
CA SER A 96 -33.67 4.75 19.23
C SER A 96 -32.14 4.67 19.25
N LEU A 97 -31.46 5.46 18.41
CA LEU A 97 -30.00 5.61 18.43
C LEU A 97 -29.55 6.05 19.83
N ARG A 98 -28.95 5.12 20.60
CA ARG A 98 -28.39 5.42 21.91
C ARG A 98 -27.12 6.24 21.72
N GLY A 99 -27.16 7.52 22.09
CA GLY A 99 -25.97 8.36 22.10
C GLY A 99 -26.29 9.86 22.13
N HIS A 100 -27.40 10.26 21.51
CA HIS A 100 -27.80 11.66 21.42
C HIS A 100 -28.94 11.98 22.39
N THR A 101 -28.90 13.19 22.94
CA THR A 101 -29.93 13.69 23.84
C THR A 101 -30.99 14.51 23.12
N ASP A 102 -30.71 14.89 21.87
CA ASP A 102 -31.59 15.66 20.99
C ASP A 102 -31.77 15.01 19.61
N SER A 103 -32.53 15.68 18.74
CA SER A 103 -32.88 15.20 17.40
C SER A 103 -31.64 15.05 16.51
N VAL A 104 -31.49 13.85 15.91
CA VAL A 104 -30.41 13.57 14.94
C VAL A 104 -30.74 14.29 13.62
N LEU A 105 -29.84 15.14 13.18
CA LEU A 105 -29.98 15.96 11.98
C LEU A 105 -29.45 15.25 10.73
N ASP A 106 -28.37 14.50 10.86
CA ASP A 106 -27.73 13.80 9.75
C ASP A 106 -27.07 12.49 10.20
N LEU A 107 -26.96 11.55 9.26
CA LEU A 107 -26.44 10.21 9.48
C LEU A 107 -25.66 9.74 8.25
N HIS A 108 -24.39 9.38 8.44
CA HIS A 108 -23.52 8.92 7.36
C HIS A 108 -22.85 7.58 7.69
N PHE A 109 -22.83 6.67 6.73
CA PHE A 109 -22.19 5.35 6.88
C PHE A 109 -20.73 5.40 6.39
N SER A 110 -19.85 4.73 7.14
CA SER A 110 -18.48 4.47 6.67
C SER A 110 -18.46 3.57 5.44
N THR A 111 -17.45 3.74 4.60
CA THR A 111 -17.25 2.97 3.35
C THR A 111 -17.08 1.46 3.56
N ASN A 112 -16.71 1.03 4.77
CA ASN A 112 -16.62 -0.38 5.16
C ASN A 112 -17.89 -0.90 5.86
N GLY A 113 -18.95 -0.08 5.99
CA GLY A 113 -20.24 -0.44 6.58
C GLY A 113 -20.23 -0.71 8.09
N LYS A 114 -19.11 -0.45 8.78
CA LYS A 114 -18.93 -0.82 10.19
C LYS A 114 -19.34 0.28 11.17
N TYR A 115 -19.17 1.52 10.74
CA TYR A 115 -19.43 2.71 11.54
C TYR A 115 -20.56 3.54 10.95
N VAL A 116 -21.36 4.11 11.84
CA VAL A 116 -22.31 5.18 11.53
C VAL A 116 -21.92 6.44 12.29
N GLY A 117 -21.69 7.52 11.55
CA GLY A 117 -21.54 8.86 12.11
C GLY A 117 -22.91 9.51 12.22
N THR A 118 -23.22 10.08 13.38
CA THR A 118 -24.50 10.76 13.63
C THR A 118 -24.24 12.13 14.25
N CYS A 119 -24.90 13.16 13.71
CA CYS A 119 -24.88 14.50 14.30
C CYS A 119 -26.29 14.88 14.77
N ALA A 120 -26.37 15.58 15.90
CA ALA A 120 -27.63 16.01 16.51
C ALA A 120 -27.61 17.50 16.90
N GLU A 121 -28.79 18.05 17.18
CA GLU A 121 -28.98 19.45 17.60
C GLU A 121 -28.29 19.82 18.92
N ASP A 122 -27.81 18.83 19.69
CA ASP A 122 -27.03 19.05 20.91
C ASP A 122 -25.54 19.36 20.64
N TRP A 123 -25.12 19.46 19.37
CA TRP A 123 -23.74 19.72 18.91
C TRP A 123 -22.76 18.59 19.23
N TRP A 124 -23.28 17.40 19.55
CA TRP A 124 -22.46 16.22 19.78
C TRP A 124 -22.33 15.38 18.49
N LEU A 125 -21.10 14.96 18.22
CA LEU A 125 -20.79 14.01 17.16
C LEU A 125 -20.50 12.65 17.80
N SER A 126 -21.35 11.67 17.50
CA SER A 126 -21.21 10.31 18.03
C SER A 126 -20.96 9.32 16.90
N TRP A 127 -19.97 8.45 17.13
CA TRP A 127 -19.65 7.32 16.26
C TRP A 127 -20.20 6.06 16.91
N LEU A 128 -21.13 5.38 16.23
CA LEU A 128 -21.62 4.09 16.69
C LEU A 128 -21.00 2.97 15.86
N ASP A 129 -20.46 1.97 16.55
CA ASP A 129 -20.20 0.66 15.98
C ASP A 129 -21.55 0.00 15.66
N LEU A 130 -21.78 -0.34 14.40
CA LEU A 130 -22.93 -1.16 14.03
C LEU A 130 -22.60 -2.63 14.32
N PRO A 131 -23.29 -3.30 15.26
CA PRO A 131 -23.18 -4.75 15.35
C PRO A 131 -23.73 -5.35 14.05
N ALA A 132 -22.95 -6.23 13.43
CA ALA A 132 -23.29 -6.88 12.17
C ALA A 132 -24.74 -7.40 12.18
N ILE A 133 -25.63 -6.77 11.40
CA ILE A 133 -26.97 -7.31 11.14
C ILE A 133 -26.79 -8.37 10.05
N ASN A 134 -26.28 -9.52 10.46
CA ASN A 134 -26.51 -10.79 9.78
C ASN A 134 -26.45 -11.91 10.83
N PRO A 135 -27.58 -12.57 11.17
CA PRO A 135 -27.61 -13.63 12.17
C PRO A 135 -27.07 -14.93 11.54
N SER A 136 -25.76 -14.97 11.30
CA SER A 136 -25.01 -16.22 11.03
C SER A 136 -23.49 -16.07 11.12
N LEU A 137 -22.94 -14.90 11.45
CA LEU A 137 -21.51 -14.73 11.70
C LEU A 137 -21.29 -14.08 13.06
N ASP A 138 -21.08 -14.92 14.07
CA ASP A 138 -20.73 -14.54 15.43
C ASP A 138 -19.33 -13.88 15.44
N THR A 139 -19.28 -12.55 15.55
CA THR A 139 -18.06 -11.74 15.57
C THR A 139 -17.53 -11.48 16.99
N ARG A 140 -17.89 -12.29 17.99
CA ARG A 140 -17.34 -12.16 19.36
C ARG A 140 -16.65 -13.44 19.83
N CYS A 141 -15.83 -14.02 18.98
CA CYS A 141 -14.64 -14.82 19.31
C CYS A 141 -13.94 -15.17 17.99
N CYS A 142 -13.17 -14.23 17.45
CA CYS A 142 -12.19 -14.56 16.42
C CYS A 142 -10.81 -14.48 17.09
N PRO A 143 -10.29 -15.57 17.72
CA PRO A 143 -8.83 -15.70 17.81
C PRO A 143 -8.31 -15.55 16.38
N GLU A 144 -7.20 -14.85 16.17
CA GLU A 144 -6.50 -14.73 14.87
C GLU A 144 -6.94 -15.85 13.94
N ILE A 145 -7.94 -15.62 13.06
CA ILE A 145 -8.41 -16.71 12.22
C ILE A 145 -7.22 -16.93 11.31
N PRO A 146 -6.48 -18.05 11.44
CA PRO A 146 -5.57 -18.39 10.39
C PRO A 146 -6.55 -18.61 9.24
N LEU A 147 -6.46 -17.84 8.17
CA LEU A 147 -6.95 -18.33 6.89
C LEU A 147 -6.19 -19.64 6.71
N ARG A 148 -6.78 -20.75 7.18
CA ARG A 148 -6.26 -22.10 7.01
C ARG A 148 -6.51 -22.40 5.55
N TYR A 149 -5.74 -21.77 4.68
CA TYR A 149 -5.41 -22.38 3.42
C TYR A 149 -4.84 -23.74 3.79
N ARG A 150 -5.62 -24.80 3.54
CA ARG A 150 -5.09 -26.17 3.51
C ARG A 150 -3.79 -26.14 2.70
N ARG A 151 -2.83 -27.02 3.04
CA ARG A 151 -1.50 -27.13 2.41
C ARG A 151 -1.52 -26.65 0.94
N PRO A 152 -0.61 -25.75 0.56
CA PRO A 152 -0.66 -25.12 -0.75
C PRO A 152 -0.49 -26.17 -1.85
N PRO A 153 -1.19 -26.02 -2.97
CA PRO A 153 -0.93 -26.80 -4.17
C PRO A 153 0.47 -26.50 -4.72
N THR A 154 1.10 -27.50 -5.34
CA THR A 154 2.15 -27.28 -6.34
C THR A 154 1.63 -26.33 -7.43
N GLU A 155 2.50 -25.49 -8.03
CA GLU A 155 2.11 -24.44 -9.00
C GLU A 155 1.14 -24.89 -10.10
N GLU A 156 1.27 -26.15 -10.51
CA GLU A 156 0.46 -26.83 -11.54
C GLU A 156 -1.04 -26.91 -11.21
N ASN A 157 -1.47 -26.66 -9.96
CA ASN A 157 -2.80 -27.01 -9.47
C ASN A 157 -3.75 -25.83 -9.18
N VAL A 158 -3.38 -24.57 -9.40
CA VAL A 158 -4.29 -23.43 -9.07
C VAL A 158 -5.42 -23.30 -10.10
N ARG A 159 -5.11 -23.51 -11.38
CA ARG A 159 -6.03 -23.24 -12.51
C ARG A 159 -6.97 -24.40 -12.82
N ASP A 160 -6.49 -25.63 -12.66
CA ASP A 160 -7.28 -26.87 -12.85
C ASP A 160 -8.37 -27.08 -11.78
N ARG A 161 -8.39 -26.24 -10.74
CA ARG A 161 -9.40 -26.28 -9.66
C ARG A 161 -10.78 -25.81 -10.10
N LEU A 162 -10.84 -24.94 -11.11
CA LEU A 162 -12.10 -24.45 -11.66
C LEU A 162 -12.45 -25.33 -12.87
N LYS A 163 -13.23 -26.38 -12.63
CA LYS A 163 -13.73 -27.29 -13.69
C LYS A 163 -14.94 -26.69 -14.42
N CYS A 164 -14.82 -25.45 -14.92
CA CYS A 164 -15.87 -24.76 -15.65
C CYS A 164 -15.32 -24.07 -16.91
N SER A 165 -16.21 -23.65 -17.81
CA SER A 165 -15.80 -22.98 -19.05
C SER A 165 -15.24 -21.58 -18.78
N ASN A 166 -14.42 -21.07 -19.69
CA ASN A 166 -13.87 -19.71 -19.59
C ASN A 166 -14.98 -18.64 -19.49
N LEU A 167 -16.10 -18.84 -20.19
CA LEU A 167 -17.27 -17.97 -20.07
C LEU A 167 -17.84 -18.00 -18.64
N ALA A 168 -17.96 -19.18 -18.02
CA ALA A 168 -18.44 -19.30 -16.65
C ALA A 168 -17.48 -18.61 -15.67
N ILE A 169 -16.16 -18.76 -15.86
CA ILE A 169 -15.16 -18.05 -15.06
C ILE A 169 -15.32 -16.53 -15.23
N SER A 170 -15.50 -16.04 -16.46
CA SER A 170 -15.74 -14.63 -16.75
C SER A 170 -17.00 -14.09 -16.06
N GLN A 171 -18.09 -14.85 -16.07
CA GLN A 171 -19.33 -14.49 -15.37
C GLN A 171 -19.14 -14.48 -13.85
N MET A 172 -18.35 -15.39 -13.31
CA MET A 172 -18.02 -15.40 -11.89
C MET A 172 -17.16 -14.21 -11.50
N LEU A 173 -16.17 -13.83 -12.32
CA LEU A 173 -15.30 -12.67 -12.12
C LEU A 173 -16.04 -11.33 -12.21
N ALA A 174 -17.14 -11.27 -12.97
CA ALA A 174 -17.90 -10.03 -13.18
C ALA A 174 -18.30 -9.32 -11.87
N ARG A 175 -18.48 -10.06 -10.77
CA ARG A 175 -18.80 -9.50 -9.44
C ARG A 175 -17.67 -8.73 -8.77
N TYR A 176 -16.42 -8.90 -9.22
CA TYR A 176 -15.23 -8.19 -8.70
C TYR A 176 -14.79 -7.05 -9.62
N ILE A 177 -15.49 -6.83 -10.73
CA ILE A 177 -15.22 -5.71 -11.61
C ILE A 177 -15.57 -4.42 -10.87
N LEU A 178 -14.61 -3.49 -10.85
CA LEU A 178 -14.76 -2.22 -10.17
C LEU A 178 -15.84 -1.37 -10.86
N THR A 179 -16.72 -0.75 -10.08
CA THR A 179 -17.71 0.18 -10.62
C THR A 179 -17.04 1.47 -11.11
N PRO A 180 -17.66 2.25 -12.01
CA PRO A 180 -17.13 3.54 -12.44
C PRO A 180 -16.79 4.50 -11.28
N GLU A 181 -17.61 4.49 -10.23
CA GLU A 181 -17.40 5.29 -9.02
C GLU A 181 -16.16 4.81 -8.25
N GLN A 182 -15.99 3.48 -8.12
CA GLN A 182 -14.81 2.89 -7.48
C GLN A 182 -13.54 3.23 -8.27
N LEU A 183 -13.53 3.00 -9.58
CA LEU A 183 -12.43 3.35 -10.49
C LEU A 183 -12.03 4.82 -10.30
N SER A 184 -13.00 5.75 -10.33
CA SER A 184 -12.73 7.17 -10.12
C SER A 184 -12.16 7.48 -8.73
N SER A 185 -12.68 6.83 -7.69
CA SER A 185 -12.29 7.12 -6.30
C SER A 185 -10.88 6.63 -5.95
N ILE A 186 -10.43 5.53 -6.56
CA ILE A 186 -9.12 4.92 -6.29
C ILE A 186 -8.02 5.39 -7.27
N GLY A 187 -8.38 6.27 -8.22
CA GLY A 187 -7.41 6.95 -9.09
C GLY A 187 -7.18 6.30 -10.45
N TYR A 188 -8.10 5.45 -10.94
CA TYR A 188 -8.04 4.95 -12.31
C TYR A 188 -8.34 6.06 -13.30
N PRO A 189 -7.76 5.99 -14.51
CA PRO A 189 -8.09 6.93 -15.57
C PRO A 189 -9.51 6.63 -16.06
N VAL A 190 -10.45 7.50 -15.69
CA VAL A 190 -11.85 7.46 -16.14
C VAL A 190 -12.18 8.73 -16.91
N GLN A 191 -12.99 8.61 -17.97
CA GLN A 191 -13.51 9.78 -18.65
C GLN A 191 -14.61 10.42 -17.80
N CYS A 192 -14.51 11.74 -17.59
CA CYS A 192 -15.57 12.49 -16.93
C CYS A 192 -16.89 12.36 -17.71
N GLY A 193 -17.96 11.92 -17.04
CA GLY A 193 -19.29 11.75 -17.63
C GLY A 193 -20.09 13.05 -17.77
N THR A 194 -19.58 14.17 -17.27
CA THR A 194 -20.24 15.48 -17.42
C THR A 194 -19.84 16.11 -18.76
N ALA A 195 -20.81 16.68 -19.48
CA ALA A 195 -20.63 17.35 -20.76
C ALA A 195 -19.65 18.56 -20.73
N VAL A 196 -19.16 18.93 -19.54
CA VAL A 196 -18.40 20.14 -19.26
C VAL A 196 -16.91 20.00 -19.60
N CYS A 197 -16.34 18.79 -19.60
CA CYS A 197 -14.97 18.58 -20.11
C CYS A 197 -14.60 17.10 -20.35
N PRO A 198 -14.96 16.50 -21.51
CA PRO A 198 -14.69 15.09 -21.81
C PRO A 198 -13.19 14.77 -22.02
N GLN A 199 -12.31 15.78 -21.99
CA GLN A 199 -10.86 15.69 -22.21
C GLN A 199 -10.05 15.57 -20.92
N TYR A 200 -10.69 15.54 -19.74
CA TYR A 200 -10.01 15.52 -18.46
C TYR A 200 -10.52 14.39 -17.55
N SER A 201 -9.62 13.78 -16.79
CA SER A 201 -9.95 12.90 -15.65
C SER A 201 -9.74 13.66 -14.35
N MET A 202 -10.72 13.58 -13.45
CA MET A 202 -10.53 14.00 -12.07
C MET A 202 -9.78 12.92 -11.32
N LEU A 203 -8.54 13.21 -10.94
CA LEU A 203 -7.82 12.39 -9.98
C LEU A 203 -7.98 13.07 -8.62
N ASN A 204 -8.84 12.49 -7.79
CA ASN A 204 -8.75 12.68 -6.35
C ASN A 204 -7.39 12.10 -5.97
N ALA A 205 -6.39 12.96 -5.81
CA ALA A 205 -5.06 12.51 -5.49
C ALA A 205 -5.08 11.81 -4.12
N VAL A 206 -5.27 10.49 -4.13
CA VAL A 206 -4.78 9.64 -3.06
C VAL A 206 -3.28 9.56 -3.31
N VAL A 207 -2.60 10.66 -3.01
CA VAL A 207 -1.16 10.61 -2.81
C VAL A 207 -1.02 9.60 -1.69
N ASN A 208 -0.37 8.47 -1.97
CA ASN A 208 0.17 7.61 -0.92
C ASN A 208 1.12 8.49 -0.12
N HIS A 209 0.58 9.16 0.90
CA HIS A 209 1.37 9.82 1.91
C HIS A 209 2.02 8.68 2.68
N VAL A 210 3.22 8.26 2.25
CA VAL A 210 4.20 7.86 3.24
C VAL A 210 4.33 9.10 4.13
N PRO A 211 3.99 9.01 5.43
CA PRO A 211 4.09 10.16 6.32
C PRO A 211 5.58 10.45 6.49
N TYR A 212 6.13 11.24 5.56
CA TYR A 212 7.40 11.89 5.76
C TYR A 212 7.15 13.00 6.79
N PRO A 213 7.83 12.99 7.94
CA PRO A 213 7.85 14.16 8.81
C PRO A 213 8.42 15.32 7.98
N SER A 214 7.60 16.36 7.79
CA SER A 214 7.98 17.56 7.04
C SER A 214 9.04 18.34 7.81
N ASN A 215 10.31 18.09 7.51
CA ASN A 215 11.41 18.85 8.08
C ASN A 215 12.09 19.69 6.99
N ASN A 216 11.42 20.73 6.48
CA ASN A 216 12.07 22.02 6.22
C ASN A 216 11.08 23.12 5.75
N PRO A 217 11.07 24.31 6.38
CA PRO A 217 10.40 25.50 5.87
C PRO A 217 11.38 26.38 5.08
N GLN A 218 11.75 25.98 3.87
CA GLN A 218 12.37 26.87 2.87
C GLN A 218 11.93 26.44 1.46
N ASP A 219 10.66 26.68 1.15
CA ASP A 219 10.20 26.65 -0.24
C ASP A 219 10.94 27.78 -0.98
N LYS A 220 11.90 27.42 -1.85
CA LYS A 220 12.53 28.36 -2.79
C LYS A 220 11.49 28.74 -3.85
N GLU A 221 10.54 29.60 -3.51
CA GLU A 221 9.66 30.19 -4.51
C GLU A 221 10.50 31.02 -5.49
N PRO A 222 10.26 30.91 -6.81
CA PRO A 222 10.94 31.76 -7.78
C PRO A 222 10.67 33.24 -7.43
N MET A 223 11.73 34.05 -7.34
CA MET A 223 11.65 35.50 -7.07
C MET A 223 10.93 36.33 -8.15
N PHE A 224 10.32 35.68 -9.15
CA PHE A 224 9.42 36.26 -10.13
C PHE A 224 8.00 35.70 -9.92
N ALA A 225 7.46 35.88 -8.72
CA ALA A 225 6.06 35.58 -8.45
C ALA A 225 5.22 36.77 -8.92
N ASP A 226 4.75 36.73 -10.17
CA ASP A 226 3.51 37.45 -10.50
C ASP A 226 2.42 36.85 -9.61
N ASN A 227 1.97 37.62 -8.62
CA ASN A 227 0.96 37.22 -7.64
C ASN A 227 -0.28 36.63 -8.33
N CYS A 228 -0.43 35.31 -8.31
CA CYS A 228 -1.67 34.65 -8.70
C CYS A 228 -2.23 33.87 -7.51
N TYR A 229 -3.09 34.54 -6.73
CA TYR A 229 -3.86 33.91 -5.66
C TYR A 229 -4.98 33.06 -6.29
N CYS A 230 -4.87 31.74 -6.23
CA CYS A 230 -5.99 30.85 -6.54
C CYS A 230 -6.91 30.78 -5.32
N THR A 231 -7.97 31.60 -5.31
CA THR A 231 -9.11 31.36 -4.42
C THR A 231 -9.96 30.23 -5.02
N TYR A 232 -10.24 29.20 -4.21
CA TYR A 232 -11.21 28.16 -4.55
C TYR A 232 -12.59 28.80 -4.69
N ASN A 233 -13.07 28.99 -5.92
CA ASN A 233 -14.46 29.35 -6.18
C ASN A 233 -15.11 28.30 -7.08
N TYR A 234 -16.32 27.91 -6.68
CA TYR A 234 -17.19 26.86 -7.25
C TYR A 234 -17.73 27.15 -8.67
N ALA A 235 -17.10 28.06 -9.41
CA ALA A 235 -17.47 28.43 -10.76
C ALA A 235 -16.22 28.45 -11.64
N GLY A 236 -16.11 27.47 -12.52
CA GLY A 236 -14.93 27.17 -13.35
C GLY A 236 -14.31 28.39 -14.02
N THR A 237 -13.26 28.91 -13.40
CA THR A 237 -12.37 29.93 -13.96
C THR A 237 -11.01 29.29 -14.21
N HIS A 238 -10.66 29.18 -15.50
CA HIS A 238 -9.31 28.80 -15.92
C HIS A 238 -8.32 29.86 -15.44
N CYS A 239 -7.53 29.53 -14.41
CA CYS A 239 -6.41 30.36 -14.00
C CYS A 239 -5.23 30.05 -14.93
N PHE A 240 -5.15 30.77 -16.06
CA PHE A 240 -3.92 30.83 -16.86
C PHE A 240 -3.06 31.97 -16.34
N SER A 241 -2.18 31.71 -15.37
CA SER A 241 -1.05 32.60 -15.07
C SER A 241 -0.05 31.94 -14.11
N THR A 242 0.85 31.13 -14.66
CA THR A 242 2.24 30.98 -14.19
C THR A 242 3.05 30.41 -15.36
N SER A 243 4.27 30.89 -15.58
CA SER A 243 5.20 30.37 -16.61
C SER A 243 5.78 28.98 -16.26
N TYR A 244 5.36 28.40 -15.14
CA TYR A 244 5.94 27.22 -14.53
C TYR A 244 4.87 26.33 -13.85
N LYS A 245 5.23 25.06 -13.63
CA LYS A 245 4.45 24.03 -12.93
C LYS A 245 5.08 23.78 -11.56
N ARG A 246 4.34 23.98 -10.49
CA ARG A 246 4.74 23.63 -9.11
C ARG A 246 4.36 22.18 -8.81
N LEU A 247 5.34 21.32 -8.57
CA LEU A 247 5.17 19.88 -8.43
C LEU A 247 5.70 19.38 -7.07
N LYS A 248 5.16 18.26 -6.59
CA LYS A 248 5.65 17.55 -5.41
C LYS A 248 6.44 16.32 -5.84
N CYS A 249 7.67 16.17 -5.34
CA CYS A 249 8.50 15.03 -5.68
C CYS A 249 7.91 13.72 -5.15
N ALA A 250 7.80 12.70 -6.01
CA ALA A 250 7.27 11.37 -5.66
C ALA A 250 8.16 10.57 -4.70
N ARG A 251 9.41 11.01 -4.48
CA ARG A 251 10.41 10.31 -3.63
C ARG A 251 10.60 10.96 -2.28
N CYS A 252 11.04 12.22 -2.28
CA CYS A 252 11.37 12.98 -1.07
C CYS A 252 10.24 13.91 -0.60
N ALA A 253 9.13 13.99 -1.34
CA ALA A 253 8.02 14.91 -1.05
C ALA A 253 8.35 16.42 -1.13
N GLN A 254 9.59 16.82 -1.45
CA GLN A 254 9.97 18.22 -1.65
C GLN A 254 9.30 18.81 -2.88
N ILE A 255 8.98 20.11 -2.80
CA ILE A 255 8.43 20.87 -3.93
C ILE A 255 9.53 21.26 -4.89
N PHE A 256 9.26 21.13 -6.19
CA PHE A 256 10.14 21.57 -7.27
C PHE A 256 9.32 22.15 -8.42
N TYR A 257 9.99 22.81 -9.37
CA TYR A 257 9.33 23.57 -10.40
C TYR A 257 9.86 23.23 -11.79
N LEU A 258 8.93 23.08 -12.73
CA LEU A 258 9.23 22.88 -14.15
C LEU A 258 8.69 24.06 -14.96
N THR A 259 9.24 24.32 -16.14
CA THR A 259 8.61 25.19 -17.13
C THR A 259 7.34 24.54 -17.71
N GLN A 260 6.57 25.28 -18.51
CA GLN A 260 5.45 24.72 -19.25
C GLN A 260 5.86 23.57 -20.19
N THR A 261 7.09 23.60 -20.70
CA THR A 261 7.70 22.59 -21.58
C THR A 261 8.39 21.43 -20.84
N ASN A 262 8.19 21.31 -19.52
CA ASN A 262 8.81 20.29 -18.66
C ASN A 262 10.34 20.39 -18.53
N GLU A 263 10.88 21.62 -18.60
CA GLU A 263 12.28 21.88 -18.26
C GLU A 263 12.44 22.19 -16.78
N TYR A 264 13.47 21.65 -16.13
CA TYR A 264 13.75 21.92 -14.72
C TYR A 264 14.27 23.36 -14.55
N MET A 265 13.64 24.12 -13.65
CA MET A 265 14.08 25.49 -13.36
C MET A 265 15.39 25.52 -12.56
N TRP A 266 15.57 24.54 -11.67
CA TRP A 266 16.79 24.38 -10.87
C TRP A 266 17.24 22.94 -10.87
N LYS A 267 18.55 22.77 -10.79
CA LYS A 267 19.20 21.47 -10.64
C LYS A 267 19.49 21.23 -9.17
N ASP A 268 18.48 20.75 -8.46
CA ASP A 268 18.59 20.30 -7.07
C ASP A 268 18.62 18.77 -7.04
N GLU A 269 19.54 18.20 -6.26
CA GLU A 269 19.64 16.77 -6.05
C GLU A 269 18.54 16.27 -5.10
N CYS A 270 17.91 15.17 -5.45
CA CYS A 270 16.86 14.55 -4.64
C CYS A 270 17.47 13.55 -3.66
N VAL A 271 17.45 13.87 -2.37
CA VAL A 271 17.85 12.96 -1.29
C VAL A 271 16.60 12.36 -0.65
N TYR A 272 16.48 11.03 -0.60
CA TYR A 272 15.26 10.33 -0.19
C TYR A 272 15.53 8.95 0.39
N HIS A 273 14.53 8.40 1.09
CA HIS A 273 14.49 6.99 1.48
C HIS A 273 13.66 6.22 0.45
N TRP A 274 14.21 5.16 -0.12
CA TRP A 274 13.46 4.31 -1.06
C TRP A 274 12.65 3.23 -0.35
N GLY A 275 13.04 2.88 0.87
CA GLY A 275 12.37 1.88 1.69
C GLY A 275 11.08 2.42 2.32
N LYS A 276 10.28 1.53 2.90
CA LYS A 276 9.11 1.90 3.70
C LYS A 276 9.47 1.92 5.19
N PHE A 277 8.71 2.64 6.00
CA PHE A 277 8.81 2.48 7.45
C PHE A 277 8.33 1.09 7.86
N ILE A 278 9.17 0.37 8.57
CA ILE A 278 8.87 -0.94 9.17
C ILE A 278 9.04 -0.85 10.68
N GLU A 279 8.24 -1.63 11.40
CA GLU A 279 8.35 -1.77 12.85
C GLU A 279 9.25 -2.97 13.15
N LYS A 280 10.38 -2.73 13.82
CA LYS A 280 11.34 -3.76 14.23
C LYS A 280 11.30 -3.90 15.75
N THR A 281 10.99 -5.10 16.23
CA THR A 281 11.11 -5.43 17.65
C THR A 281 12.59 -5.59 17.98
N ILE A 282 13.07 -4.86 18.97
CA ILE A 282 14.43 -4.97 19.48
C ILE A 282 14.36 -5.77 20.78
N ASP A 283 15.27 -6.73 20.95
CA ASP A 283 15.33 -7.58 22.15
C ASP A 283 15.39 -6.70 23.42
N GLY A 284 14.38 -6.86 24.29
CA GLY A 284 14.26 -6.11 25.53
C GLY A 284 13.41 -4.84 25.47
N CYS A 285 12.93 -4.41 24.30
CA CYS A 285 12.01 -3.29 24.15
C CYS A 285 10.58 -3.79 23.81
N PRO A 286 9.58 -3.56 24.67
CA PRO A 286 8.19 -3.99 24.41
C PRO A 286 7.49 -3.13 23.35
N VAL A 287 8.09 -1.99 22.95
CA VAL A 287 7.60 -1.10 21.91
C VAL A 287 8.49 -1.27 20.68
N GLY A 288 7.89 -1.61 19.53
CA GLY A 288 8.61 -1.72 18.28
C GLY A 288 9.15 -0.36 17.84
N VAL A 289 10.39 -0.35 17.33
CA VAL A 289 11.01 0.87 16.80
C VAL A 289 10.67 0.98 15.32
N LYS A 290 10.16 2.14 14.89
CA LYS A 290 9.91 2.44 13.48
C LYS A 290 11.20 2.90 12.81
N ILE A 291 11.65 2.13 11.83
CA ILE A 291 12.86 2.39 11.06
C ILE A 291 12.58 2.32 9.57
N TRP A 292 13.42 2.96 8.76
CA TRP A 292 13.38 2.82 7.32
C TRP A 292 13.93 1.47 6.87
N SER A 293 13.19 0.75 6.03
CA SER A 293 13.64 -0.54 5.51
C SER A 293 14.86 -0.44 4.57
N CYS A 294 15.28 0.75 4.15
CA CYS A 294 16.45 0.92 3.27
C CYS A 294 17.79 0.95 4.00
N CYS A 295 17.84 1.59 5.16
CA CYS A 295 19.09 1.91 5.87
C CYS A 295 19.02 1.65 7.37
N GLU A 296 17.86 1.19 7.86
CA GLU A 296 17.55 1.05 9.29
C GLU A 296 17.63 2.37 10.09
N GLY A 297 17.71 3.51 9.40
CA GLY A 297 17.63 4.83 10.02
C GLY A 297 16.27 5.08 10.67
N ASP A 298 16.25 5.90 11.71
CA ASP A 298 15.01 6.33 12.37
C ASP A 298 14.21 7.34 11.51
N ALA A 299 13.07 7.79 12.03
CA ALA A 299 12.21 8.74 11.33
C ALA A 299 12.84 10.13 11.08
N THR A 300 13.91 10.49 11.80
CA THR A 300 14.60 11.77 11.66
C THR A 300 15.81 11.70 10.74
N SER A 301 16.22 10.49 10.36
CA SER A 301 17.40 10.25 9.53
C SER A 301 17.23 10.87 8.14
N PRO A 302 18.24 11.59 7.60
CA PRO A 302 18.20 12.11 6.24
C PRO A 302 18.12 10.97 5.22
N GLY A 303 17.64 11.26 4.01
CA GLY A 303 17.46 10.26 2.96
C GLY A 303 18.71 9.41 2.71
N CYS A 304 18.53 8.07 2.66
CA CYS A 304 19.58 7.09 2.45
C CYS A 304 20.04 6.94 0.98
N SER A 305 19.41 7.65 0.05
CA SER A 305 19.67 7.57 -1.39
C SER A 305 19.60 8.94 -2.03
N MET A 306 20.33 9.10 -3.13
CA MET A 306 20.44 10.35 -3.86
C MET A 306 20.14 10.11 -5.34
N ALA A 307 19.40 11.01 -5.95
CA ALA A 307 19.13 11.05 -7.38
C ALA A 307 19.39 12.45 -7.92
N LYS A 308 19.77 12.54 -9.20
CA LYS A 308 20.12 13.79 -9.86
C LYS A 308 18.95 14.77 -9.97
N TRP A 309 17.72 14.26 -10.01
CA TRP A 309 16.51 15.04 -10.25
C TRP A 309 15.39 14.65 -9.29
N HIS A 310 14.58 15.63 -8.92
CA HIS A 310 13.26 15.37 -8.34
C HIS A 310 12.32 14.84 -9.43
N VAL A 311 11.59 13.77 -9.14
CA VAL A 311 10.68 13.14 -10.10
C VAL A 311 9.21 13.28 -9.67
N TRP A 312 8.28 13.19 -10.60
CA TRP A 312 6.84 13.22 -10.36
C TRP A 312 6.15 12.09 -11.13
N THR A 313 4.91 11.79 -10.78
CA THR A 313 4.16 10.65 -11.34
C THR A 313 3.49 10.95 -12.67
N GLY A 314 3.61 12.17 -13.20
CA GLY A 314 2.88 12.62 -14.40
C GLY A 314 1.43 13.01 -14.13
N VAL A 315 0.97 12.92 -12.88
CA VAL A 315 -0.37 13.35 -12.46
C VAL A 315 -0.29 14.41 -11.37
N MET A 316 -1.19 15.39 -11.47
CA MET A 316 -1.40 16.44 -10.48
C MET A 316 -2.69 16.21 -9.72
N PRO A 317 -2.81 16.67 -8.46
CA PRO A 317 -4.10 16.73 -7.81
C PRO A 317 -5.11 17.55 -8.63
N GLY A 318 -6.31 16.99 -8.85
CA GLY A 318 -7.37 17.64 -9.62
C GLY A 318 -7.49 17.13 -11.06
N TYR A 319 -7.74 18.05 -12.00
CA TYR A 319 -8.01 17.72 -13.40
C TYR A 319 -6.72 17.42 -14.15
N ASN A 320 -6.64 16.21 -14.70
CA ASN A 320 -5.52 15.78 -15.53
C ASN A 320 -6.02 15.56 -16.96
N PRO A 321 -5.29 16.02 -17.98
CA PRO A 321 -5.69 15.82 -19.36
C PRO A 321 -5.60 14.33 -19.73
N LEU A 322 -6.65 13.81 -20.37
CA LEU A 322 -6.67 12.47 -20.98
C LEU A 322 -6.04 12.45 -22.38
N ARG A 323 -5.16 13.42 -22.68
CA ARG A 323 -4.50 13.51 -23.99
C ARG A 323 -3.61 12.28 -24.21
N GLY A 324 -3.73 11.67 -25.37
CA GLY A 324 -2.96 10.47 -25.72
C GLY A 324 -3.51 9.17 -25.12
N PHE A 325 -4.66 9.24 -24.42
CA PHE A 325 -5.32 8.03 -23.96
C PHE A 325 -6.08 7.33 -25.09
N MET A 326 -5.87 6.02 -25.22
CA MET A 326 -6.70 5.15 -26.05
C MET A 326 -7.85 4.58 -25.23
N ARG A 327 -8.98 4.30 -25.88
CA ARG A 327 -10.09 3.57 -25.27
C ARG A 327 -10.18 2.18 -25.88
N SER A 328 -10.36 1.16 -25.03
CA SER A 328 -10.70 -0.18 -25.50
C SER A 328 -12.03 -0.12 -26.27
N LYS A 329 -12.04 -0.60 -27.52
CA LYS A 329 -13.21 -0.55 -28.40
C LYS A 329 -13.96 -1.88 -28.38
N LYS A 330 -15.23 -1.86 -28.80
CA LYS A 330 -15.96 -3.08 -29.20
C LYS A 330 -15.16 -3.89 -30.21
N PRO A 331 -15.17 -5.23 -30.12
CA PRO A 331 -14.56 -6.05 -31.15
C PRO A 331 -15.33 -5.91 -32.46
N LYS A 332 -14.61 -5.99 -33.58
CA LYS A 332 -15.23 -6.01 -34.91
C LYS A 332 -16.06 -7.29 -35.12
N ILE A 333 -15.60 -8.40 -34.55
CA ILE A 333 -16.23 -9.72 -34.62
C ILE A 333 -16.48 -10.16 -33.20
N HIS A 334 -17.75 -10.41 -32.85
CA HIS A 334 -18.10 -10.88 -31.52
C HIS A 334 -17.76 -12.37 -31.42
N PRO A 335 -17.14 -12.82 -30.32
CA PRO A 335 -16.83 -14.23 -30.11
C PRO A 335 -18.13 -15.04 -30.00
N ARG A 336 -18.17 -16.22 -30.66
CA ARG A 336 -19.40 -17.03 -30.77
C ARG A 336 -19.88 -17.57 -29.43
N ASP A 337 -18.96 -17.82 -28.52
CA ASP A 337 -19.20 -18.29 -27.15
C ASP A 337 -19.45 -17.14 -26.16
N GLY A 338 -19.40 -15.88 -26.61
CA GLY A 338 -19.56 -14.71 -25.74
C GLY A 338 -18.37 -14.43 -24.82
N PHE A 339 -17.24 -15.12 -24.98
CA PHE A 339 -16.05 -14.93 -24.16
C PHE A 339 -15.07 -13.94 -24.80
N TYR A 340 -14.96 -12.74 -24.22
CA TYR A 340 -14.11 -11.65 -24.74
C TYR A 340 -12.65 -11.67 -24.23
N GLY A 341 -12.29 -12.66 -23.42
CA GLY A 341 -10.95 -12.79 -22.86
C GLY A 341 -10.83 -12.29 -21.41
N ILE A 342 -9.96 -12.97 -20.65
CA ILE A 342 -9.50 -12.57 -19.31
C ILE A 342 -7.98 -12.56 -19.38
N TYR A 343 -7.38 -11.42 -19.02
CA TYR A 343 -5.93 -11.26 -19.07
C TYR A 343 -5.37 -10.67 -17.78
N GLY A 344 -4.21 -11.16 -17.36
CA GLY A 344 -3.39 -10.50 -16.35
C GLY A 344 -2.54 -9.43 -17.02
N LEU A 345 -2.39 -8.27 -16.40
CA LEU A 345 -1.59 -7.15 -16.90
C LEU A 345 -0.70 -6.60 -15.79
N ASP A 346 0.57 -6.35 -16.14
CA ASP A 346 1.52 -5.61 -15.31
C ASP A 346 2.54 -4.88 -16.20
N CYS A 347 3.03 -3.74 -15.72
CA CYS A 347 3.94 -2.88 -16.45
C CYS A 347 5.10 -2.42 -15.56
N GLU A 348 6.28 -2.34 -16.16
CA GLU A 348 7.39 -1.61 -15.56
C GLU A 348 7.46 -0.18 -16.09
N MET A 349 7.77 0.77 -15.20
CA MET A 349 7.84 2.19 -15.54
C MET A 349 9.18 2.83 -15.14
N CYS A 350 9.54 3.88 -15.86
CA CYS A 350 10.61 4.80 -15.51
C CYS A 350 10.08 6.20 -15.22
N PHE A 351 10.90 7.02 -14.57
CA PHE A 351 10.65 8.46 -14.46
C PHE A 351 11.29 9.18 -15.64
N THR A 352 10.50 9.97 -16.36
CA THR A 352 10.92 10.87 -17.43
C THR A 352 10.53 12.31 -17.09
N ARG A 353 10.86 13.25 -17.97
CA ARG A 353 10.40 14.64 -17.84
C ARG A 353 8.87 14.78 -17.83
N ASN A 354 8.16 13.84 -18.45
CA ASN A 354 6.70 13.84 -18.52
C ASN A 354 6.04 13.10 -17.34
N GLY A 355 6.83 12.53 -16.42
CA GLY A 355 6.32 11.77 -15.28
C GLY A 355 6.67 10.30 -15.39
N LEU A 356 5.78 9.42 -14.92
CA LEU A 356 5.95 7.97 -15.10
C LEU A 356 5.57 7.57 -16.52
N GLU A 357 6.49 6.91 -17.23
CA GLU A 357 6.25 6.32 -18.55
C GLU A 357 6.63 4.84 -18.54
N ILE A 358 5.89 4.06 -19.32
CA ILE A 358 6.10 2.63 -19.45
C ILE A 358 7.41 2.32 -20.19
N ILE A 359 8.13 1.32 -19.71
CA ILE A 359 9.36 0.79 -20.32
C ILE A 359 9.26 -0.70 -20.63
N GLN A 360 8.34 -1.43 -19.99
CA GLN A 360 8.04 -2.82 -20.30
C GLN A 360 6.59 -3.14 -19.94
N ILE A 361 5.97 -4.04 -20.68
CA ILE A 361 4.61 -4.53 -20.46
C ILE A 361 4.60 -6.04 -20.60
N ALA A 362 3.88 -6.73 -19.72
CA ALA A 362 3.47 -8.11 -19.89
C ALA A 362 1.95 -8.25 -19.80
N ILE A 363 1.38 -9.02 -20.72
CA ILE A 363 0.00 -9.48 -20.68
C ILE A 363 0.00 -11.00 -20.75
N VAL A 364 -0.65 -11.62 -19.78
CA VAL A 364 -0.77 -13.08 -19.66
C VAL A 364 -2.21 -13.53 -19.88
N ASP A 365 -2.39 -14.67 -20.52
CA ASP A 365 -3.71 -15.32 -20.65
C ASP A 365 -4.16 -16.00 -19.35
N MET A 366 -5.34 -16.62 -19.36
CA MET A 366 -5.85 -17.39 -18.22
C MET A 366 -4.98 -18.56 -17.81
N ASN A 367 -4.17 -19.09 -18.73
CA ASN A 367 -3.17 -20.12 -18.47
C ASN A 367 -1.86 -19.52 -17.97
N GLY A 368 -1.84 -18.22 -17.61
CA GLY A 368 -0.66 -17.48 -17.19
C GLY A 368 0.41 -17.37 -18.25
N THR A 369 0.15 -17.76 -19.50
CA THR A 369 1.14 -17.70 -20.57
C THR A 369 1.23 -16.26 -21.05
N ALA A 370 2.45 -15.71 -21.11
CA ALA A 370 2.66 -14.37 -21.65
C ALA A 370 2.34 -14.36 -23.14
N ILE A 371 1.22 -13.73 -23.50
CA ILE A 371 0.77 -13.58 -24.90
C ILE A 371 1.27 -12.28 -25.52
N TYR A 372 1.66 -11.33 -24.70
CA TYR A 372 2.29 -10.09 -25.13
C TYR A 372 3.33 -9.67 -24.10
N HIS A 373 4.58 -9.54 -24.51
CA HIS A 373 5.67 -9.09 -23.66
C HIS A 373 6.61 -8.23 -24.49
N SER A 374 6.85 -6.99 -24.09
CA SER A 374 7.65 -6.07 -24.89
C SER A 374 8.27 -4.97 -24.05
N TYR A 375 9.51 -4.60 -24.40
CA TYR A 375 10.06 -3.30 -24.05
C TYR A 375 9.38 -2.19 -24.84
N VAL A 376 9.35 -1.00 -24.25
CA VAL A 376 8.73 0.21 -24.81
C VAL A 376 9.72 1.36 -24.70
N LYS A 377 9.89 2.11 -25.78
CA LYS A 377 10.67 3.34 -25.81
C LYS A 377 9.86 4.48 -25.19
N PRO A 378 10.32 5.09 -24.08
CA PRO A 378 9.68 6.28 -23.52
C PRO A 378 9.66 7.45 -24.50
N GLU A 379 8.63 8.30 -24.42
CA GLU A 379 8.49 9.45 -25.31
C GLU A 379 9.47 10.57 -24.94
N ALA A 380 9.67 10.80 -23.64
CA ALA A 380 10.58 11.82 -23.12
C ALA A 380 11.91 11.26 -22.61
N GLU A 381 12.86 12.18 -22.37
CA GLU A 381 14.15 11.86 -21.74
C GLU A 381 13.95 11.16 -20.40
N VAL A 382 14.54 9.98 -20.25
CA VAL A 382 14.53 9.21 -19.00
C VAL A 382 15.42 9.90 -17.98
N LEU A 383 14.85 10.25 -16.84
CA LEU A 383 15.54 10.83 -15.69
C LEU A 383 16.07 9.74 -14.76
N ASP A 384 15.29 8.66 -14.61
CA ASP A 384 15.64 7.50 -13.80
C ASP A 384 14.85 6.26 -14.27
N TYR A 385 15.56 5.19 -14.65
CA TYR A 385 14.99 3.92 -15.11
C TYR A 385 14.25 3.14 -14.01
N ASN A 386 14.38 3.59 -12.75
CA ASN A 386 13.80 2.94 -11.58
C ASN A 386 14.29 1.49 -11.40
N THR A 387 15.51 1.20 -11.86
CA THR A 387 16.12 -0.14 -11.98
C THR A 387 16.07 -0.97 -10.70
N ARG A 388 16.08 -0.34 -9.51
CA ARG A 388 15.94 -1.05 -8.23
C ARG A 388 14.63 -1.86 -8.16
N PHE A 389 13.57 -1.34 -8.78
CA PHE A 389 12.27 -1.97 -8.79
C PHE A 389 12.04 -2.68 -10.12
N SER A 390 12.23 -1.97 -11.24
CA SER A 390 11.96 -2.51 -12.58
C SER A 390 12.97 -3.52 -13.10
N GLY A 391 14.20 -3.51 -12.56
CA GLY A 391 15.31 -4.28 -13.11
C GLY A 391 15.87 -3.80 -14.44
N ILE A 392 15.22 -2.85 -15.09
CA ILE A 392 15.56 -2.39 -16.42
C ILE A 392 16.66 -1.33 -16.32
N THR A 393 17.69 -1.51 -17.14
CA THR A 393 18.82 -0.59 -17.28
C THR A 393 18.71 0.22 -18.57
N ALA A 394 19.55 1.25 -18.68
CA ALA A 394 19.69 1.99 -19.94
C ALA A 394 20.13 1.10 -21.12
N GLY A 395 20.89 0.03 -20.85
CA GLY A 395 21.37 -0.90 -21.87
C GLY A 395 20.25 -1.78 -22.42
N ASP A 396 19.29 -2.19 -21.59
CA ASP A 396 18.14 -3.01 -22.01
C ASP A 396 17.22 -2.24 -22.97
N LEU A 397 17.18 -0.92 -22.85
CA LEU A 397 16.40 -0.04 -23.74
C LEU A 397 17.20 0.46 -24.95
N GLN A 398 18.47 0.10 -25.07
CA GLN A 398 19.28 0.47 -26.21
C GLN A 398 18.78 -0.24 -27.48
N GLY A 399 18.40 0.54 -28.50
CA GLY A 399 17.86 0.00 -29.75
C GLY A 399 16.39 -0.42 -29.69
N VAL A 400 15.71 -0.24 -28.56
CA VAL A 400 14.25 -0.40 -28.49
C VAL A 400 13.58 0.75 -29.22
N GLU A 401 12.87 0.44 -30.30
CA GLU A 401 12.16 1.44 -31.12
C GLU A 401 10.65 1.45 -30.88
N LYS A 402 10.11 0.40 -30.27
CA LYS A 402 8.66 0.21 -30.10
C LYS A 402 8.08 1.31 -29.22
N THR A 403 7.15 2.08 -29.76
CA THR A 403 6.52 3.20 -29.06
C THR A 403 5.26 2.77 -28.31
N LEU A 404 4.76 3.62 -27.41
CA LEU A 404 3.46 3.42 -26.78
C LEU A 404 2.32 3.27 -27.82
N SER A 405 2.40 3.99 -28.95
CA SER A 405 1.42 3.87 -30.02
C SER A 405 1.45 2.50 -30.71
N ASP A 406 2.63 1.86 -30.78
CA ASP A 406 2.74 0.49 -31.31
C ASP A 406 2.16 -0.51 -30.33
N VAL A 407 2.43 -0.34 -29.02
CA VAL A 407 1.80 -1.14 -27.96
C VAL A 407 0.28 -1.02 -28.05
N HIS A 408 -0.27 0.20 -28.17
CA HIS A 408 -1.71 0.44 -28.34
C HIS A 408 -2.30 -0.32 -29.52
N ARG A 409 -1.61 -0.32 -30.66
CA ARG A 409 -2.05 -1.02 -31.87
C ARG A 409 -2.04 -2.53 -31.67
N ASP A 410 -1.02 -3.07 -31.04
CA ASP A 410 -0.85 -4.50 -30.81
C ASP A 410 -1.90 -5.03 -29.82
N ILE A 411 -2.07 -4.36 -28.67
CA ILE A 411 -3.03 -4.80 -27.66
C ILE A 411 -4.48 -4.61 -28.11
N ALA A 412 -4.78 -3.64 -28.98
CA ALA A 412 -6.12 -3.44 -29.55
C ALA A 412 -6.61 -4.64 -30.40
N ALA A 413 -5.71 -5.55 -30.78
CA ALA A 413 -6.07 -6.76 -31.52
C ALA A 413 -6.83 -7.77 -30.64
N PHE A 414 -6.64 -7.76 -29.32
CA PHE A 414 -7.20 -8.76 -28.41
C PHE A 414 -7.75 -8.20 -27.08
N ILE A 415 -7.45 -6.94 -26.73
CA ILE A 415 -8.09 -6.22 -25.63
C ILE A 415 -9.25 -5.39 -26.19
N HIS A 416 -10.47 -5.81 -25.86
CA HIS A 416 -11.71 -5.15 -26.23
C HIS A 416 -12.40 -4.53 -25.01
N GLU A 417 -13.48 -3.79 -25.22
CA GLU A 417 -14.17 -3.13 -24.11
C GLU A 417 -14.74 -4.10 -23.07
N ASP A 418 -15.15 -5.30 -23.48
CA ASP A 418 -15.73 -6.36 -22.63
C ASP A 418 -14.70 -7.40 -22.14
N THR A 419 -13.44 -7.27 -22.55
CA THR A 419 -12.33 -8.08 -22.03
C THR A 419 -12.12 -7.74 -20.54
N ILE A 420 -11.80 -8.72 -19.68
CA ILE A 420 -11.50 -8.46 -18.27
C ILE A 420 -9.99 -8.34 -18.08
N LEU A 421 -9.53 -7.22 -17.50
CA LEU A 421 -8.14 -7.03 -17.10
C LEU A 421 -7.98 -7.21 -15.59
N ILE A 422 -7.04 -8.05 -15.18
CA ILE A 422 -6.71 -8.35 -13.79
C ILE A 422 -5.29 -7.87 -13.50
N GLY A 423 -5.09 -7.18 -12.38
CA GLY A 423 -3.77 -6.75 -11.94
C GLY A 423 -3.72 -6.41 -10.45
N HIS A 424 -2.65 -5.73 -10.03
CA HIS A 424 -2.46 -5.31 -8.65
C HIS A 424 -2.08 -3.82 -8.58
N SER A 425 -2.98 -2.97 -8.06
CA SER A 425 -2.85 -1.50 -8.17
C SER A 425 -2.72 -1.02 -9.62
N LEU A 426 -3.60 -1.55 -10.48
CA LEU A 426 -3.56 -1.40 -11.94
C LEU A 426 -3.82 0.06 -12.39
N GLU A 427 -4.17 0.97 -11.47
CA GLU A 427 -4.34 2.39 -11.80
C GLU A 427 -3.05 3.04 -12.31
N ASN A 428 -1.88 2.57 -11.88
CA ASN A 428 -0.60 3.11 -12.34
C ASN A 428 -0.29 2.60 -13.75
N ASP A 429 -0.51 1.30 -13.97
CA ASP A 429 -0.35 0.62 -15.26
C ASP A 429 -1.21 1.27 -16.34
N LEU A 430 -2.52 1.44 -16.08
CA LEU A 430 -3.43 2.02 -17.05
C LEU A 430 -3.16 3.51 -17.31
N ARG A 431 -2.61 4.25 -16.33
CA ARG A 431 -2.16 5.63 -16.54
C ARG A 431 -0.90 5.69 -17.39
N ALA A 432 0.10 4.86 -17.10
CA ALA A 432 1.35 4.79 -17.87
C ALA A 432 1.09 4.29 -19.31
N LEU A 433 0.21 3.30 -19.46
CA LEU A 433 -0.28 2.83 -20.76
C LEU A 433 -1.19 3.83 -21.45
N ARG A 434 -1.65 4.89 -20.79
CA ARG A 434 -2.68 5.79 -21.32
C ARG A 434 -3.88 4.99 -21.89
N LEU A 435 -4.39 4.01 -21.13
CA LEU A 435 -5.48 3.12 -21.54
C LEU A 435 -6.74 3.33 -20.67
N LEU A 436 -7.85 3.69 -21.30
CA LEU A 436 -9.17 3.75 -20.69
C LEU A 436 -9.88 2.41 -20.89
N HIS A 437 -9.97 1.64 -19.80
CA HIS A 437 -10.63 0.34 -19.79
C HIS A 437 -11.50 0.19 -18.53
N LYS A 438 -12.70 -0.37 -18.68
CA LYS A 438 -13.73 -0.38 -17.62
C LYS A 438 -13.77 -1.69 -16.83
N HIS A 439 -13.56 -2.82 -17.49
CA HIS A 439 -13.68 -4.14 -16.87
C HIS A 439 -12.37 -4.53 -16.18
N CYS A 440 -12.00 -3.75 -15.16
CA CYS A 440 -10.79 -3.96 -14.37
C CYS A 440 -11.11 -4.65 -13.04
N ILE A 441 -10.28 -5.62 -12.67
CA ILE A 441 -10.26 -6.26 -11.36
C ILE A 441 -8.90 -6.00 -10.72
N ASP A 442 -8.91 -5.37 -9.54
CA ASP A 442 -7.70 -5.06 -8.80
C ASP A 442 -7.59 -5.94 -7.56
N THR A 443 -6.56 -6.80 -7.54
CA THR A 443 -6.29 -7.71 -6.42
C THR A 443 -5.97 -6.96 -5.12
N SER A 444 -5.46 -5.74 -5.17
CA SER A 444 -5.23 -4.91 -3.98
C SER A 444 -6.53 -4.48 -3.29
N ILE A 445 -7.63 -4.43 -4.05
CA ILE A 445 -8.97 -4.12 -3.57
C ILE A 445 -9.71 -5.40 -3.17
N VAL A 446 -9.59 -6.47 -3.96
CA VAL A 446 -10.21 -7.78 -3.67
C VAL A 446 -9.64 -8.41 -2.39
N PHE A 447 -8.35 -8.16 -2.10
CA PHE A 447 -7.67 -8.62 -0.89
C PHE A 447 -7.29 -7.42 0.00
N PRO A 448 -8.27 -6.81 0.71
CA PRO A 448 -8.08 -5.55 1.40
C PRO A 448 -7.10 -5.68 2.56
N HIS A 449 -6.40 -4.58 2.85
CA HIS A 449 -5.60 -4.46 4.06
C HIS A 449 -6.52 -4.42 5.31
N TYR A 450 -6.03 -4.90 6.46
CA TYR A 450 -6.80 -4.91 7.71
C TYR A 450 -7.29 -3.51 8.13
N TYR A 451 -6.47 -2.48 7.94
CA TYR A 451 -6.83 -1.08 8.20
C TYR A 451 -7.70 -0.43 7.11
N GLY A 452 -8.02 -1.15 6.04
CA GLY A 452 -8.75 -0.62 4.90
C GLY A 452 -7.96 0.42 4.09
N TYR A 453 -8.62 0.98 3.06
CA TYR A 453 -8.06 2.02 2.21
C TYR A 453 -7.71 3.29 3.03
N PRO A 454 -6.59 4.00 2.76
CA PRO A 454 -5.67 3.86 1.63
C PRO A 454 -4.58 2.79 1.80
N TYR A 455 -4.55 2.06 2.91
CA TYR A 455 -3.57 0.98 3.09
C TYR A 455 -3.91 -0.20 2.19
N ARG A 456 -2.89 -0.73 1.49
CA ARG A 456 -3.00 -1.87 0.58
C ARG A 456 -1.98 -2.93 0.95
N ASN A 457 -2.36 -4.19 0.83
CA ASN A 457 -1.41 -5.30 0.89
C ASN A 457 -0.55 -5.27 -0.37
N SER A 458 0.76 -5.53 -0.27
CA SER A 458 1.60 -5.69 -1.46
C SER A 458 1.34 -7.01 -2.16
N LEU A 459 1.58 -7.07 -3.48
CA LEU A 459 1.50 -8.31 -4.25
C LEU A 459 2.38 -9.41 -3.64
N LYS A 460 3.63 -9.08 -3.29
CA LYS A 460 4.56 -9.99 -2.60
C LYS A 460 4.00 -10.58 -1.31
N TYR A 461 3.32 -9.76 -0.50
CA TYR A 461 2.69 -10.24 0.72
C TYR A 461 1.50 -11.17 0.41
N LEU A 462 0.66 -10.82 -0.57
CA LEU A 462 -0.47 -11.65 -0.97
C LEU A 462 -0.02 -12.98 -1.60
N ALA A 463 1.00 -12.96 -2.46
CA ALA A 463 1.60 -14.15 -3.05
C ALA A 463 2.08 -15.12 -1.96
N ARG A 464 2.84 -14.61 -0.98
CA ARG A 464 3.31 -15.43 0.14
C ARG A 464 2.17 -15.93 1.02
N ARG A 465 1.18 -15.08 1.34
CA ARG A 465 0.10 -15.42 2.29
C ARG A 465 -0.99 -16.30 1.69
N VAL A 466 -1.32 -16.12 0.42
CA VAL A 466 -2.46 -16.77 -0.25
C VAL A 466 -1.99 -17.91 -1.15
N LEU A 467 -0.92 -17.69 -1.92
CA LEU A 467 -0.38 -18.69 -2.86
C LEU A 467 0.74 -19.53 -2.24
N ASN A 468 1.34 -19.09 -1.12
CA ASN A 468 2.60 -19.63 -0.59
C ASN A 468 3.73 -19.62 -1.63
N ARG A 469 3.79 -18.54 -2.42
CA ARG A 469 4.80 -18.30 -3.44
C ARG A 469 5.65 -17.09 -3.03
N ASP A 470 6.96 -17.26 -3.07
CA ASP A 470 7.89 -16.13 -3.00
C ASP A 470 8.11 -15.59 -4.42
N ILE A 471 7.81 -14.31 -4.59
CA ILE A 471 7.97 -13.57 -5.86
C ILE A 471 8.87 -12.36 -5.63
N GLN A 472 9.36 -11.75 -6.72
CA GLN A 472 10.17 -10.54 -6.65
C GLN A 472 11.38 -10.70 -5.70
N GLU A 473 12.10 -11.83 -5.78
CA GLU A 473 13.26 -12.10 -4.90
C GLU A 473 14.47 -11.22 -5.25
N LYS A 474 14.62 -10.87 -6.54
CA LYS A 474 15.71 -10.00 -7.02
C LYS A 474 15.18 -8.71 -7.63
N ILE A 475 14.47 -8.86 -8.74
CA ILE A 475 14.00 -7.82 -9.64
C ILE A 475 12.55 -8.19 -9.98
N HIS A 476 11.71 -7.19 -10.27
CA HIS A 476 10.35 -7.45 -10.72
C HIS A 476 10.35 -7.99 -12.15
N ASP A 477 9.53 -9.00 -12.41
CA ASP A 477 9.21 -9.47 -13.76
C ASP A 477 7.72 -9.23 -13.98
N PRO A 478 7.32 -8.36 -14.92
CA PRO A 478 5.92 -8.04 -15.12
C PRO A 478 5.10 -9.29 -15.53
N ALA A 479 5.72 -10.29 -16.16
CA ALA A 479 5.01 -11.54 -16.48
C ALA A 479 4.78 -12.42 -15.25
N GLU A 480 5.68 -12.40 -14.26
CA GLU A 480 5.49 -13.06 -12.96
C GLU A 480 4.39 -12.36 -12.15
N ASP A 481 4.42 -11.02 -12.12
CA ASP A 481 3.50 -10.21 -11.34
C ASP A 481 2.06 -10.28 -11.91
N ALA A 482 1.90 -10.13 -13.23
CA ALA A 482 0.61 -10.30 -13.91
C ALA A 482 0.01 -11.70 -13.68
N ARG A 483 0.85 -12.74 -13.74
CA ARG A 483 0.45 -14.14 -13.49
C ARG A 483 0.04 -14.35 -12.04
N THR A 484 0.77 -13.76 -11.11
CA THR A 484 0.47 -13.84 -9.67
C THR A 484 -0.87 -13.18 -9.36
N ALA A 485 -1.15 -12.00 -9.92
CA ALA A 485 -2.44 -11.34 -9.76
C ALA A 485 -3.61 -12.21 -10.29
N LEU A 486 -3.41 -12.87 -11.43
CA LEU A 486 -4.39 -13.79 -11.99
C LEU A 486 -4.60 -15.03 -11.11
N ASP A 487 -3.52 -15.65 -10.63
CA ASP A 487 -3.57 -16.81 -9.73
C ASP A 487 -4.30 -16.51 -8.41
N LEU A 488 -4.08 -15.30 -7.84
CA LEU A 488 -4.81 -14.83 -6.65
C LEU A 488 -6.32 -14.81 -6.90
N MET A 489 -6.76 -14.30 -8.05
CA MET A 489 -8.18 -14.29 -8.41
C MET A 489 -8.74 -15.70 -8.62
N MET A 490 -7.99 -16.62 -9.23
CA MET A 490 -8.42 -18.01 -9.39
C MET A 490 -8.62 -18.72 -8.03
N ILE A 491 -7.71 -18.49 -7.07
CA ILE A 491 -7.90 -18.98 -5.69
C ILE A 491 -9.14 -18.36 -5.05
N LYS A 492 -9.34 -17.05 -5.21
CA LYS A 492 -10.51 -16.35 -4.65
C LYS A 492 -11.81 -16.94 -5.16
N LEU A 493 -11.93 -17.16 -6.47
CA LEU A 493 -13.10 -17.79 -7.08
C LEU A 493 -13.35 -19.19 -6.56
N HIS A 494 -12.31 -20.02 -6.45
CA HIS A 494 -12.44 -21.38 -5.94
C HIS A 494 -12.91 -21.40 -4.47
N SER A 495 -12.36 -20.52 -3.63
CA SER A 495 -12.78 -20.37 -2.24
C SER A 495 -14.24 -19.91 -2.12
N ASP A 496 -14.64 -18.92 -2.91
CA ASP A 496 -16.01 -18.38 -2.86
C ASP A 496 -17.03 -19.37 -3.43
N SER A 497 -16.64 -20.19 -4.41
CA SER A 497 -17.48 -21.27 -4.96
C SER A 497 -17.65 -22.45 -4.02
N SER A 498 -16.66 -22.71 -3.17
CA SER A 498 -16.71 -23.79 -2.16
C SER A 498 -17.47 -23.38 -0.89
N SER A 499 -17.77 -22.08 -0.75
CA SER A 499 -18.50 -21.51 0.38
C SER A 499 -19.99 -21.30 0.10
N LEU A 500 -20.40 -21.52 -1.15
CA LEU A 500 -21.79 -21.64 -1.62
C LEU A 500 -22.21 -23.10 -1.53
#